data_AF-A0A8S4GW62-F1
#
_entry.id   AF-A0A8S4GW62-F1
#
_cell.length_a   1.000
_cell.length_b   1.000
_cell.length_c   1.000
_cell.angle_alpha   90.00
_cell.angle_beta   90.00
_cell.angle_gamma   90.00
#
_symmetry.space_group_name_H-M   'P 1'
#
loop_
_entity.id
_entity.type
_entity.pdbx_description
1 polymer ?
#
loop_
_entity_poly.entity_id
_entity_poly.type
_entity_poly.pdbx_seq_one_letter_code
_entity_poly.pdbx_strand_id
1 'polypeptide(L)'
;MLGSILSPRSPCCSSAPCVPIPIRTPSRTACGCLGLCGNGPNAVLELHGQKPVKLSHITTTTGLARVLEQFCDVRVDERTLKASQLRSAGNAEARRGNAKRAVNFYRDALAADPPQGRHLILSNLSVVLLTVKDLDSALEAAREAQACAPPGWPRGYMREADVLCAMGRKDEAAAALEGARRADRGAHRSLEYQAIARQLGLDKRAR
;
A
#
# COMPACT_ATOMS: atom_id res chain seq x y z
N MET A 1 25.36 -9.92 67.78
CA MET A 1 26.23 -9.97 66.58
C MET A 1 25.36 -9.77 65.35
N LEU A 2 25.87 -8.99 64.38
CA LEU A 2 25.32 -8.73 63.04
C LEU A 2 24.05 -7.85 63.04
N GLY A 3 23.94 -6.73 62.34
CA GLY A 3 24.76 -6.11 61.30
C GLY A 3 23.83 -5.29 60.41
N SER A 4 23.97 -3.96 60.44
CA SER A 4 23.19 -2.97 59.69
C SER A 4 23.55 -2.95 58.20
N ILE A 5 22.59 -2.81 57.29
CA ILE A 5 22.75 -2.01 56.04
C ILE A 5 21.42 -1.30 55.72
N LEU A 6 21.53 0.02 55.52
CA LEU A 6 20.48 0.98 55.20
C LEU A 6 19.97 0.86 53.75
N SER A 7 18.69 1.17 53.54
CA SER A 7 18.17 1.72 52.27
C SER A 7 17.06 2.73 52.59
N PRO A 8 17.10 3.96 52.06
CA PRO A 8 16.06 4.94 52.32
C PRO A 8 14.93 4.88 51.28
N ARG A 9 13.72 5.10 51.83
CA ARG A 9 12.39 5.32 51.26
C ARG A 9 12.32 6.62 50.42
N SER A 10 11.72 6.63 49.22
CA SER A 10 10.32 7.06 48.85
C SER A 10 10.15 8.59 48.64
N PRO A 11 8.99 9.17 48.22
CA PRO A 11 7.71 8.70 47.62
C PRO A 11 7.23 9.57 46.39
N CYS A 12 6.17 9.30 45.61
CA CYS A 12 4.74 9.57 45.92
C CYS A 12 3.81 9.26 44.71
N CYS A 13 2.69 8.56 45.00
CA CYS A 13 1.28 8.80 44.60
C CYS A 13 0.85 8.86 43.11
N SER A 14 -0.31 8.38 42.63
CA SER A 14 -1.48 7.68 43.21
C SER A 14 -2.39 7.14 42.08
N SER A 15 -3.11 6.06 42.39
CA SER A 15 -4.33 5.43 41.82
C SER A 15 -5.16 6.12 40.70
N ALA A 16 -5.47 5.36 39.63
CA ALA A 16 -6.75 5.38 38.89
C ALA A 16 -7.00 4.02 38.18
N PRO A 17 -8.25 3.50 38.11
CA PRO A 17 -8.52 2.15 37.60
C PRO A 17 -8.65 2.13 36.06
N CYS A 18 -8.10 1.09 35.43
CA CYS A 18 -8.26 0.83 33.99
C CYS A 18 -9.71 0.39 33.69
N VAL A 19 -10.45 1.19 32.92
CA VAL A 19 -11.75 0.82 32.36
C VAL A 19 -11.57 0.46 30.88
N PRO A 20 -12.02 -0.71 30.40
CA PRO A 20 -11.99 -1.05 28.98
C PRO A 20 -13.17 -0.39 28.24
N ILE A 21 -12.89 0.29 27.13
CA ILE A 21 -13.89 0.93 26.25
C ILE A 21 -14.10 0.05 25.01
N PRO A 22 -15.35 -0.24 24.58
CA PRO A 22 -15.63 -1.17 23.51
C PRO A 22 -15.45 -0.52 22.13
N ILE A 23 -14.73 -1.16 21.22
CA ILE A 23 -14.43 -0.65 19.88
C ILE A 23 -15.39 -1.31 18.87
N ARG A 24 -16.19 -0.52 18.16
CA ARG A 24 -16.99 -0.97 17.00
C ARG A 24 -16.56 -0.21 15.73
N THR A 25 -16.43 -1.01 14.67
CA THR A 25 -15.91 -0.81 13.30
C THR A 25 -15.92 0.61 12.68
N PRO A 26 -14.81 1.07 12.05
CA PRO A 26 -14.73 2.34 11.33
C PRO A 26 -14.75 2.23 9.78
N SER A 27 -15.21 3.30 9.11
CA SER A 27 -15.18 3.50 7.64
C SER A 27 -14.10 4.50 7.21
N ARG A 28 -13.52 4.31 6.01
CA ARG A 28 -12.29 4.97 5.48
C ARG A 28 -12.51 6.34 4.80
N THR A 29 -11.56 7.27 4.98
CA THR A 29 -11.10 8.23 3.95
C THR A 29 -9.60 8.55 4.15
N ALA A 30 -8.80 8.77 3.10
CA ALA A 30 -7.32 8.84 3.15
C ALA A 30 -6.72 10.10 2.49
N CYS A 31 -5.60 10.62 3.03
CA CYS A 31 -4.65 11.51 2.34
C CYS A 31 -3.20 11.32 2.84
N GLY A 32 -2.20 11.38 1.94
CA GLY A 32 -0.75 11.14 2.15
C GLY A 32 0.04 12.38 2.62
N CYS A 33 1.37 12.51 2.62
CA CYS A 33 2.60 11.71 2.45
C CYS A 33 3.77 12.66 2.81
N LEU A 34 4.70 12.33 3.71
CA LEU A 34 6.07 12.91 3.80
C LEU A 34 6.93 11.98 4.69
N GLY A 35 7.97 11.34 4.14
CA GLY A 35 8.85 10.43 4.91
C GLY A 35 9.89 9.74 4.04
N LEU A 36 11.08 10.33 3.94
CA LEU A 36 12.23 9.83 3.16
C LEU A 36 12.95 8.62 3.77
N CYS A 37 12.42 8.01 4.83
CA CYS A 37 12.84 6.67 5.31
C CYS A 37 11.66 5.68 5.45
N GLY A 38 10.53 5.96 4.77
CA GLY A 38 9.23 5.25 4.84
C GLY A 38 9.23 3.81 4.30
N ASN A 39 10.20 2.99 4.68
CA ASN A 39 10.28 1.57 4.34
C ASN A 39 9.28 0.71 5.13
N GLY A 40 8.68 1.28 6.17
CA GLY A 40 7.65 0.66 7.00
C GLY A 40 6.24 1.13 6.64
N PRO A 41 5.20 0.31 6.85
CA PRO A 41 3.82 0.75 6.63
C PRO A 41 3.47 1.91 7.58
N ASN A 42 2.87 2.96 7.03
CA ASN A 42 2.31 4.05 7.83
C ASN A 42 0.84 3.74 8.14
N ALA A 43 0.42 4.02 9.36
CA ALA A 43 -0.98 3.96 9.75
C ALA A 43 -1.41 5.30 10.33
N VAL A 44 -2.62 5.73 10.00
CA VAL A 44 -3.27 6.86 10.67
C VAL A 44 -4.34 6.26 11.56
N LEU A 45 -4.21 6.48 12.86
CA LEU A 45 -5.22 6.09 13.84
C LEU A 45 -6.05 7.33 14.17
N GLU A 46 -7.31 7.29 13.78
CA GLU A 46 -8.29 8.29 14.18
C GLU A 46 -8.95 7.81 15.47
N LEU A 47 -8.48 8.36 16.60
CA LEU A 47 -9.04 8.10 17.92
C LEU A 47 -10.08 9.18 18.23
N HIS A 48 -11.30 8.79 18.60
CA HIS A 48 -12.41 9.72 18.84
C HIS A 48 -12.03 10.81 19.87
N GLY A 49 -12.25 12.07 19.49
CA GLY A 49 -11.99 13.23 20.35
C GLY A 49 -10.51 13.66 20.41
N GLN A 50 -9.62 12.99 19.69
CA GLN A 50 -8.21 13.36 19.58
C GLN A 50 -7.82 13.72 18.15
N LYS A 51 -6.74 14.51 18.01
CA LYS A 51 -6.14 14.74 16.70
C LYS A 51 -5.66 13.40 16.13
N PRO A 52 -5.85 13.14 14.82
CA PRO A 52 -5.38 11.93 14.17
C PRO A 52 -3.91 11.65 14.51
N VAL A 53 -3.61 10.46 15.01
CA VAL A 53 -2.26 10.05 15.32
C VAL A 53 -1.69 9.32 14.12
N LYS A 54 -0.78 9.98 13.41
CA LYS A 54 0.00 9.34 12.35
C LYS A 54 1.11 8.51 12.99
N LEU A 55 0.95 7.19 12.99
CA LEU A 55 2.04 6.28 13.27
C LEU A 55 2.98 6.24 12.07
N SER A 56 4.06 6.99 12.19
CA SER A 56 5.17 7.00 11.24
C SER A 56 6.27 6.06 11.75
N HIS A 57 7.08 5.51 10.84
CA HIS A 57 8.25 4.67 11.18
C HIS A 57 7.94 3.34 11.87
N ILE A 58 6.76 2.76 11.66
CA ILE A 58 6.57 1.36 12.05
C ILE A 58 7.40 0.51 11.08
N THR A 59 8.62 0.15 11.51
CA THR A 59 9.67 -0.42 10.65
C THR A 59 9.29 -1.74 10.01
N THR A 60 8.33 -2.48 10.58
CA THR A 60 7.90 -3.78 10.08
C THR A 60 6.38 -3.90 10.05
N THR A 61 5.86 -4.63 9.08
CA THR A 61 4.43 -4.96 8.99
C THR A 61 3.93 -5.69 10.24
N THR A 62 4.79 -6.48 10.88
CA THR A 62 4.49 -7.17 12.15
C THR A 62 4.34 -6.19 13.30
N GLY A 63 5.20 -5.17 13.38
CA GLY A 63 5.07 -4.10 14.36
C GLY A 63 3.74 -3.35 14.22
N LEU A 64 3.26 -3.14 12.99
CA LEU A 64 1.97 -2.49 12.76
C LEU A 64 0.82 -3.41 13.17
N ALA A 65 0.86 -4.69 12.79
CA ALA A 65 -0.14 -5.66 13.19
C ALA A 65 -0.26 -5.75 14.73
N ARG A 66 0.85 -5.74 15.45
CA ARG A 66 0.88 -5.74 16.92
C ARG A 66 0.23 -4.50 17.53
N VAL A 67 0.49 -3.32 16.95
CA VAL A 67 -0.14 -2.07 17.43
C VAL A 67 -1.65 -2.09 17.17
N LEU A 68 -2.08 -2.56 16.00
CA LEU A 68 -3.50 -2.69 15.67
C LEU A 68 -4.21 -3.70 16.59
N GLU A 69 -3.57 -4.81 16.90
CA GLU A 69 -4.12 -5.80 17.82
C GLU A 69 -4.22 -5.23 19.25
N GLN A 70 -3.14 -4.63 19.75
CA GLN A 70 -3.06 -4.18 21.14
C GLN A 70 -3.96 -2.97 21.43
N PHE A 71 -4.09 -2.03 20.48
CA PHE A 71 -4.78 -0.76 20.72
C PHE A 71 -6.11 -0.62 19.99
N CYS A 72 -6.38 -1.46 18.99
CA CYS A 72 -7.61 -1.37 18.19
C CYS A 72 -8.42 -2.67 18.19
N ASP A 73 -7.95 -3.74 18.85
CA ASP A 73 -8.55 -5.07 18.81
C ASP A 73 -8.75 -5.59 17.37
N VAL A 74 -7.88 -5.15 16.45
CA VAL A 74 -7.91 -5.56 15.04
C VAL A 74 -6.84 -6.63 14.84
N ARG A 75 -7.29 -7.87 14.67
CA ARG A 75 -6.41 -8.96 14.23
C ARG A 75 -6.17 -8.89 12.73
N VAL A 76 -4.90 -8.84 12.35
CA VAL A 76 -4.48 -8.89 10.95
C VAL A 76 -4.23 -10.34 10.57
N ASP A 77 -4.94 -10.82 9.55
CA ASP A 77 -4.77 -12.16 9.00
C ASP A 77 -3.31 -12.41 8.57
N GLU A 78 -2.79 -13.60 8.90
CA GLU A 78 -1.37 -13.93 8.71
C GLU A 78 -0.97 -13.90 7.23
N ARG A 79 -1.87 -14.33 6.33
CA ARG A 79 -1.66 -14.25 4.88
C ARG A 79 -1.53 -12.81 4.42
N THR A 80 -2.38 -11.93 4.94
CA THR A 80 -2.31 -10.48 4.70
C THR A 80 -0.99 -9.88 5.17
N LEU A 81 -0.53 -10.28 6.37
CA LEU A 81 0.76 -9.85 6.92
C LEU A 81 1.92 -10.33 6.03
N LYS A 82 1.94 -11.62 5.70
CA LYS A 82 2.98 -12.25 4.88
C LYS A 82 3.05 -11.63 3.48
N ALA A 83 1.92 -11.50 2.80
CA ALA A 83 1.84 -10.87 1.48
C ALA A 83 2.31 -9.41 1.51
N SER A 84 1.97 -8.67 2.58
CA SER A 84 2.40 -7.28 2.74
C SER A 84 3.90 -7.15 2.97
N GLN A 85 4.52 -8.05 3.75
CA GLN A 85 5.97 -8.10 3.93
C GLN A 85 6.69 -8.40 2.61
N LEU A 86 6.23 -9.43 1.89
CA LEU A 86 6.79 -9.82 0.60
C LEU A 86 6.64 -8.72 -0.45
N ARG A 87 5.48 -8.05 -0.52
CA ARG A 87 5.28 -6.88 -1.37
C ARG A 87 6.26 -5.75 -1.02
N SER A 88 6.48 -5.47 0.26
CA SER A 88 7.44 -4.45 0.69
C SER A 88 8.88 -4.83 0.32
N ALA A 89 9.26 -6.11 0.43
CA ALA A 89 10.54 -6.61 -0.04
C ALA A 89 10.70 -6.47 -1.57
N GLY A 90 9.67 -6.84 -2.34
CA GLY A 90 9.62 -6.64 -3.79
C GLY A 90 9.76 -5.17 -4.19
N ASN A 91 9.06 -4.27 -3.49
CA ASN A 91 9.20 -2.82 -3.69
C ASN A 91 10.63 -2.33 -3.42
N ALA A 92 11.29 -2.87 -2.39
CA ALA A 92 12.66 -2.50 -2.06
C ALA A 92 13.66 -2.99 -3.13
N GLU A 93 13.51 -4.22 -3.63
CA GLU A 93 14.33 -4.73 -4.72
C GLU A 93 14.10 -3.98 -6.03
N ALA A 94 12.85 -3.61 -6.34
CA ALA A 94 12.52 -2.81 -7.52
C ALA A 94 13.22 -1.44 -7.47
N ARG A 95 13.21 -0.77 -6.31
CA ARG A 95 13.94 0.50 -6.11
C ARG A 95 15.45 0.36 -6.22
N ARG A 96 16.00 -0.81 -5.90
CA ARG A 96 17.43 -1.14 -6.08
C ARG A 96 17.79 -1.49 -7.53
N GLY A 97 16.82 -1.53 -8.44
CA GLY A 97 17.03 -1.96 -9.83
C GLY A 97 17.04 -3.48 -10.02
N ASN A 98 16.82 -4.26 -8.95
CA ASN A 98 16.83 -5.72 -8.99
C ASN A 98 15.47 -6.29 -9.45
N ALA A 99 15.08 -5.97 -10.68
CA ALA A 99 13.74 -6.28 -11.20
C ALA A 99 13.40 -7.77 -11.11
N LYS A 100 14.32 -8.68 -11.46
CA LYS A 100 14.10 -10.13 -11.37
C LYS A 100 13.79 -10.61 -9.94
N ARG A 101 14.50 -10.08 -8.93
CA ARG A 101 14.24 -10.42 -7.52
C ARG A 101 12.90 -9.85 -7.06
N ALA A 102 12.55 -8.65 -7.51
CA ALA A 102 11.26 -8.03 -7.21
C ALA A 102 10.08 -8.86 -7.76
N VAL A 103 10.18 -9.41 -8.98
CA VAL A 103 9.18 -10.32 -9.55
C VAL A 103 8.95 -11.52 -8.64
N ASN A 104 10.02 -12.17 -8.18
CA ASN A 104 9.90 -13.33 -7.29
C ASN A 104 9.17 -12.96 -5.99
N PHE A 105 9.55 -11.86 -5.35
CA PHE A 105 8.88 -11.40 -4.13
C PHE A 105 7.38 -11.11 -4.33
N TYR A 106 6.99 -10.53 -5.47
CA TYR A 106 5.57 -10.30 -5.74
C TYR A 106 4.81 -11.59 -6.04
N ARG A 107 5.42 -12.55 -6.75
CA ARG A 107 4.83 -13.87 -6.99
C ARG A 107 4.63 -14.63 -5.68
N ASP A 108 5.62 -14.61 -4.80
CA ASP A 108 5.51 -15.18 -3.45
C ASP A 108 4.40 -14.48 -2.64
N ALA A 109 4.27 -13.15 -2.79
CA ALA A 109 3.22 -12.38 -2.11
C ALA A 109 1.81 -12.76 -2.61
N LEU A 110 1.66 -13.08 -3.90
CA LEU A 110 0.41 -13.59 -4.46
C LEU A 110 0.13 -15.02 -4.03
N ALA A 111 1.17 -15.86 -3.92
CA ALA A 111 1.06 -17.25 -3.47
C ALA A 111 0.66 -17.36 -1.99
N ALA A 112 0.93 -16.32 -1.18
CA ALA A 112 0.41 -16.22 0.18
C ALA A 112 -1.13 -16.08 0.23
N ASP A 113 -1.80 -15.85 -0.91
CA ASP A 113 -3.26 -15.74 -1.04
C ASP A 113 -3.90 -14.79 -0.02
N PRO A 114 -3.51 -13.49 -0.03
CA PRO A 114 -4.10 -12.54 0.90
C PRO A 114 -5.57 -12.29 0.53
N PRO A 115 -6.50 -12.31 1.50
CA PRO A 115 -7.92 -12.07 1.25
C PRO A 115 -8.21 -10.66 0.70
N GLN A 116 -7.29 -9.71 0.88
CA GLN A 116 -7.40 -8.33 0.39
C GLN A 116 -6.06 -7.82 -0.14
N GLY A 117 -6.12 -6.83 -1.03
CA GLY A 117 -4.92 -6.14 -1.52
C GLY A 117 -4.15 -6.86 -2.63
N ARG A 118 -4.69 -7.95 -3.19
CA ARG A 118 -4.13 -8.65 -4.38
C ARG A 118 -3.87 -7.68 -5.54
N HIS A 119 -4.83 -6.79 -5.83
CA HIS A 119 -4.70 -5.75 -6.87
C HIS A 119 -3.47 -4.84 -6.70
N LEU A 120 -3.05 -4.55 -5.47
CA LEU A 120 -1.85 -3.73 -5.20
C LEU A 120 -0.56 -4.48 -5.55
N ILE A 121 -0.53 -5.80 -5.32
CA ILE A 121 0.63 -6.64 -5.63
C ILE A 121 0.74 -6.81 -7.15
N LEU A 122 -0.37 -7.15 -7.81
CA LEU A 122 -0.44 -7.29 -9.28
C LEU A 122 -0.06 -5.99 -10.00
N SER A 123 -0.51 -4.83 -9.48
CA SER A 123 -0.11 -3.52 -10.02
C SER A 123 1.39 -3.27 -9.96
N ASN A 124 2.07 -3.71 -8.91
CA ASN A 124 3.50 -3.50 -8.78
C ASN A 124 4.27 -4.53 -9.61
N LEU A 125 3.74 -5.74 -9.70
CA LEU A 125 4.26 -6.80 -10.55
C LEU A 125 4.24 -6.38 -12.03
N SER A 126 3.15 -5.79 -12.52
CA SER A 126 3.06 -5.35 -13.93
C SER A 126 4.14 -4.33 -14.30
N VAL A 127 4.44 -3.37 -13.40
CA VAL A 127 5.52 -2.37 -13.61
C VAL A 127 6.88 -3.03 -13.71
N VAL A 128 7.16 -4.00 -12.83
CA VAL A 128 8.46 -4.68 -12.84
C VAL A 128 8.59 -5.63 -14.03
N LEU A 129 7.50 -6.31 -14.43
CA LEU A 129 7.46 -7.14 -15.64
C LEU A 129 7.70 -6.29 -16.90
N LEU A 130 7.09 -5.10 -16.97
CA LEU A 130 7.37 -4.13 -18.02
C LEU A 130 8.85 -3.72 -18.06
N THR A 131 9.48 -3.53 -16.88
CA THR A 131 10.90 -3.18 -16.77
C THR A 131 11.82 -4.29 -17.31
N VAL A 132 11.47 -5.56 -17.14
CA VAL A 132 12.21 -6.71 -17.70
C VAL A 132 11.79 -7.06 -19.13
N LYS A 133 10.91 -6.26 -19.75
CA LYS A 133 10.35 -6.45 -21.09
C LYS A 133 9.53 -7.74 -21.28
N ASP A 134 8.99 -8.28 -20.21
CA ASP A 134 7.99 -9.36 -20.26
C ASP A 134 6.60 -8.74 -20.42
N LEU A 135 6.31 -8.29 -21.65
CA LEU A 135 5.13 -7.45 -21.92
C LEU A 135 3.82 -8.23 -21.74
N ASP A 136 3.77 -9.49 -22.18
CA ASP A 136 2.55 -10.30 -22.10
C ASP A 136 2.17 -10.56 -20.64
N SER A 137 3.11 -11.00 -19.82
CA SER A 137 2.86 -11.19 -18.38
C SER A 137 2.53 -9.87 -17.68
N ALA A 138 3.12 -8.75 -18.12
CA ALA A 138 2.82 -7.43 -17.56
C ALA A 138 1.36 -7.03 -17.85
N LEU A 139 0.87 -7.30 -19.06
CA LEU A 139 -0.50 -6.99 -19.46
C LEU A 139 -1.52 -7.85 -18.70
N GLU A 140 -1.24 -9.14 -18.56
CA GLU A 140 -2.05 -10.06 -17.75
C GLU A 140 -2.14 -9.59 -16.31
N ALA A 141 -1.00 -9.27 -15.68
CA ALA A 141 -0.97 -8.77 -14.31
C ALA A 141 -1.75 -7.45 -14.15
N ALA A 142 -1.66 -6.53 -15.11
CA ALA A 142 -2.41 -5.28 -15.09
C ALA A 142 -3.93 -5.50 -15.17
N ARG A 143 -4.38 -6.38 -16.08
CA ARG A 143 -5.79 -6.74 -16.25
C ARG A 143 -6.35 -7.47 -15.04
N GLU A 144 -5.58 -8.39 -14.47
CA GLU A 144 -5.97 -9.08 -13.25
C GLU A 144 -6.04 -8.11 -12.06
N ALA A 145 -5.10 -7.15 -11.98
CA ALA A 145 -5.14 -6.10 -10.97
C ALA A 145 -6.43 -5.29 -11.06
N GLN A 146 -6.84 -4.92 -12.27
CA GLN A 146 -8.10 -4.22 -12.52
C GLN A 146 -9.32 -5.08 -12.15
N ALA A 147 -9.33 -6.37 -12.52
CA ALA A 147 -10.46 -7.26 -12.27
C ALA A 147 -10.72 -7.51 -10.78
N CYS A 148 -9.66 -7.61 -9.96
CA CYS A 148 -9.77 -7.83 -8.52
C CYS A 148 -9.72 -6.54 -7.68
N ALA A 149 -9.70 -5.37 -8.31
CA ALA A 149 -9.64 -4.10 -7.62
C ALA A 149 -11.00 -3.69 -7.03
N PRO A 150 -10.99 -2.96 -5.90
CA PRO A 150 -12.18 -2.27 -5.43
C PRO A 150 -12.70 -1.26 -6.46
N PRO A 151 -14.03 -1.01 -6.50
CA PRO A 151 -14.60 0.06 -7.33
C PRO A 151 -13.91 1.40 -7.06
N GLY A 152 -13.75 2.20 -8.11
CA GLY A 152 -13.12 3.52 -7.99
C GLY A 152 -11.60 3.50 -7.95
N TRP A 153 -10.95 2.39 -8.31
CA TRP A 153 -9.49 2.30 -8.36
C TRP A 153 -8.96 2.41 -9.81
N PRO A 154 -8.54 3.61 -10.26
CA PRO A 154 -8.14 3.84 -11.66
C PRO A 154 -6.75 3.29 -12.01
N ARG A 155 -5.96 2.88 -11.01
CA ARG A 155 -4.56 2.50 -11.21
C ARG A 155 -4.38 1.26 -12.08
N GLY A 156 -5.26 0.26 -11.99
CA GLY A 156 -5.21 -0.93 -12.84
C GLY A 156 -5.28 -0.58 -14.33
N TYR A 157 -6.23 0.28 -14.70
CA TYR A 157 -6.38 0.79 -16.07
C TYR A 157 -5.15 1.56 -16.56
N MET A 158 -4.53 2.38 -15.70
CA MET A 158 -3.31 3.09 -16.06
C MET A 158 -2.13 2.12 -16.28
N ARG A 159 -2.02 1.06 -15.49
CA ARG A 159 -1.02 0.00 -15.71
C ARG A 159 -1.25 -0.75 -17.01
N GLU A 160 -2.50 -1.05 -17.35
CA GLU A 160 -2.84 -1.64 -18.65
C GLU A 160 -2.42 -0.69 -19.80
N ALA A 161 -2.73 0.60 -19.68
CA ALA A 161 -2.36 1.59 -20.68
C ALA A 161 -0.82 1.73 -20.85
N ASP A 162 -0.05 1.76 -19.76
CA ASP A 162 1.42 1.77 -19.79
C ASP A 162 1.99 0.59 -20.61
N VAL A 163 1.48 -0.63 -20.35
CA VAL A 163 1.95 -1.84 -21.03
C VAL A 163 1.53 -1.83 -22.50
N LEU A 164 0.30 -1.44 -22.80
CA LEU A 164 -0.19 -1.33 -24.19
C LEU A 164 0.58 -0.28 -24.99
N CYS A 165 0.94 0.84 -24.37
CA CYS A 165 1.85 1.83 -24.94
C CYS A 165 3.21 1.21 -25.31
N ALA A 166 3.79 0.40 -24.43
CA ALA A 166 5.06 -0.29 -24.69
C ALA A 166 4.95 -1.37 -25.77
N MET A 167 3.77 -1.99 -25.93
CA MET A 167 3.46 -2.90 -27.04
C MET A 167 3.16 -2.18 -28.36
N GLY A 168 3.05 -0.85 -28.37
CA GLY A 168 2.65 -0.07 -29.55
C GLY A 168 1.15 -0.09 -29.86
N ARG A 169 0.33 -0.66 -28.96
CA ARG A 169 -1.13 -0.81 -29.10
C ARG A 169 -1.85 0.45 -28.61
N LYS A 170 -1.65 1.57 -29.30
CA LYS A 170 -2.06 2.92 -28.85
C LYS A 170 -3.56 3.09 -28.68
N ASP A 171 -4.38 2.53 -29.57
CA ASP A 171 -5.84 2.68 -29.50
C ASP A 171 -6.41 2.00 -28.26
N GLU A 172 -5.90 0.81 -27.93
CA GLU A 172 -6.28 0.09 -26.72
C GLU A 172 -5.78 0.80 -25.45
N ALA A 173 -4.58 1.39 -25.48
CA ALA A 173 -4.07 2.20 -24.38
C ALA A 173 -4.95 3.44 -24.11
N ALA A 174 -5.44 4.10 -25.17
CA ALA A 174 -6.38 5.21 -25.05
C ALA A 174 -7.72 4.75 -24.45
N ALA A 175 -8.23 3.60 -24.88
CA ALA A 175 -9.44 3.00 -24.31
C ALA A 175 -9.27 2.67 -22.80
N ALA A 176 -8.11 2.17 -22.41
CA ALA A 176 -7.78 1.89 -21.02
C ALA A 176 -7.75 3.19 -20.18
N LEU A 177 -7.18 4.29 -20.67
CA LEU A 177 -7.25 5.60 -19.99
C LEU A 177 -8.68 6.12 -19.82
N GLU A 178 -9.54 5.96 -20.84
CA GLU A 178 -10.96 6.29 -20.66
C GLU A 178 -11.64 5.38 -19.63
N GLY A 179 -11.21 4.12 -19.51
CA GLY A 179 -11.58 3.22 -18.41
C GLY A 179 -11.15 3.78 -17.04
N ALA A 180 -9.91 4.27 -16.93
CA ALA A 180 -9.41 4.91 -15.71
C ALA A 180 -10.27 6.13 -15.31
N ARG A 181 -10.65 6.97 -16.28
CA ARG A 181 -11.49 8.15 -16.07
C ARG A 181 -12.94 7.80 -15.69
N ARG A 182 -13.46 6.67 -16.20
CA ARG A 182 -14.76 6.12 -15.78
C ARG A 182 -14.72 5.58 -14.36
N ALA A 183 -13.64 4.89 -13.98
CA ALA A 183 -13.45 4.38 -12.63
C ALA A 183 -13.33 5.53 -11.61
N ASP A 184 -12.52 6.54 -11.91
CA ASP A 184 -12.41 7.76 -11.11
C ASP A 184 -12.35 8.97 -12.04
N ARG A 185 -13.36 9.85 -11.95
CA ARG A 185 -13.42 11.08 -12.74
C ARG A 185 -12.20 11.97 -12.51
N GLY A 186 -11.56 11.89 -11.34
CA GLY A 186 -10.35 12.62 -10.98
C GLY A 186 -9.05 12.01 -11.51
N ALA A 187 -9.06 10.79 -12.08
CA ALA A 187 -7.86 10.06 -12.48
C ALA A 187 -6.97 10.85 -13.44
N HIS A 188 -7.58 11.63 -14.35
CA HIS A 188 -6.90 12.45 -15.34
C HIS A 188 -5.98 13.54 -14.76
N ARG A 189 -6.15 13.88 -13.48
CA ARG A 189 -5.30 14.86 -12.78
C ARG A 189 -4.02 14.25 -12.22
N SER A 190 -3.91 12.92 -12.20
CA SER A 190 -2.70 12.25 -11.72
C SER A 190 -1.56 12.43 -12.73
N LEU A 191 -0.33 12.61 -12.22
CA LEU A 191 0.86 12.74 -13.07
C LEU A 191 1.08 11.51 -13.95
N GLU A 192 0.72 10.34 -13.43
CA GLU A 192 0.78 9.05 -14.13
C GLU A 192 -0.14 9.06 -15.36
N TYR A 193 -1.43 9.38 -15.18
CA TYR A 193 -2.37 9.49 -16.31
C TYR A 193 -1.86 10.49 -17.36
N GLN A 194 -1.42 11.67 -16.92
CA GLN A 194 -0.96 12.72 -17.84
C GLN A 194 0.30 12.31 -18.61
N ALA A 195 1.18 11.51 -18.01
CA ALA A 195 2.36 10.99 -18.70
C ALA A 195 1.97 10.03 -19.83
N ILE A 196 1.02 9.13 -19.58
CA ILE A 196 0.51 8.18 -20.57
C ILE A 196 -0.25 8.93 -21.67
N ALA A 197 -1.11 9.89 -21.30
CA ALA A 197 -1.85 10.71 -22.25
C ALA A 197 -0.90 11.49 -23.19
N ARG A 198 0.19 12.05 -22.67
CA ARG A 198 1.27 12.68 -23.45
C ARG A 198 1.88 11.71 -24.45
N GLN A 199 2.22 10.49 -24.02
CA GLN A 199 2.81 9.46 -24.89
C GLN A 199 1.86 9.06 -26.04
N LEU A 200 0.55 9.11 -25.79
CA LEU A 200 -0.49 8.80 -26.77
C LEU A 200 -0.88 10.00 -27.66
N GLY A 201 -0.36 11.20 -27.39
CA GLY A 201 -0.76 12.42 -28.10
C GLY A 201 -2.20 12.85 -27.80
N LEU A 202 -2.74 12.43 -26.64
CA LEU A 202 -4.10 12.78 -26.17
C LEU A 202 -4.16 14.11 -25.44
N ASP A 203 -3.04 14.83 -25.37
CA ASP A 203 -2.95 16.19 -24.83
C ASP A 203 -3.74 17.16 -25.71
N LYS A 204 -5.05 17.23 -25.46
CA LYS A 204 -5.86 18.35 -25.88
C LYS A 204 -5.45 19.53 -24.99
N ARG A 205 -4.54 20.36 -25.49
CA ARG A 205 -4.69 21.81 -25.29
C ARG A 205 -6.15 22.12 -25.59
N ALA A 206 -6.85 22.68 -24.62
CA ALA A 206 -8.18 23.24 -24.79
C ALA A 206 -8.23 23.97 -26.14
N ARG A 207 -8.99 23.42 -27.10
CA ARG A 207 -9.64 24.20 -28.15
C ARG A 207 -11.06 24.41 -27.69
#